data_AF-A0A6A5BJ53-F1
#
_entry.id   AF-A0A6A5BJ53-F1
#
_cell.length_a   1.000
_cell.length_b   1.000
_cell.length_c   1.000
_cell.angle_alpha   90.00
_cell.angle_beta   90.00
_cell.angle_gamma   90.00
#
_symmetry.space_group_name_H-M   'P 1'
#
loop_
_entity.id
_entity.type
_entity.pdbx_description
1 polymer ?
#
loop_
_entity_poly.entity_id
_entity_poly.type
_entity_poly.pdbx_seq_one_letter_code
_entity_poly.pdbx_strand_id
1 'polypeptide(L)'
;MEVVLVVVVAVLVAAALVVDIREVVVDWVVHEEEDTLEVDMEVDHPTEEEDNPTAVLEDHPMVEEDNLTEEVAARAVDRALGSRVAAGPTGNAIANKISQMYGSNNKATGYCARAVRTAIEAATGKTIQRTQSAKNYGPNLEKAGFRKVSGPPRIGDVAIFNSVPGHPHGHIQVLTERGWVSDFKQRDQYPGPAYRNRQAPMQLYRAE
;
A
#
# COMPACT_ATOMS: atom_id res chain seq x y z
N MET A 1 11.92 -44.87 24.02
CA MET A 1 10.56 -44.29 24.07
C MET A 1 10.66 -42.81 24.43
N GLU A 2 11.38 -42.01 23.63
CA GLU A 2 11.76 -40.63 24.04
C GLU A 2 11.78 -39.63 22.88
N VAL A 3 11.19 -39.97 21.72
CA VAL A 3 11.19 -39.08 20.53
C VAL A 3 9.78 -38.54 20.19
N VAL A 4 8.73 -39.05 20.85
CA VAL A 4 7.34 -38.61 20.61
C VAL A 4 6.93 -37.40 21.48
N LEU A 5 7.66 -37.11 22.56
CA LEU A 5 7.26 -36.08 23.54
C LEU A 5 7.64 -34.64 23.13
N VAL A 6 8.63 -34.45 22.25
CA VAL A 6 9.09 -33.11 21.85
C VAL A 6 8.17 -32.48 20.79
N VAL A 7 7.50 -33.29 19.96
CA VAL A 7 6.60 -32.79 18.90
C VAL A 7 5.26 -32.31 19.45
N VAL A 8 4.77 -32.88 20.56
CA VAL A 8 3.50 -32.47 21.18
C VAL A 8 3.62 -31.12 21.93
N VAL A 9 4.80 -30.79 22.47
CA VAL A 9 5.04 -29.49 23.13
C VAL A 9 5.19 -28.34 22.12
N ALA A 10 5.68 -28.62 20.90
CA ALA A 10 5.77 -27.60 19.85
C ALA A 10 4.40 -27.21 19.25
N VAL A 11 3.40 -28.10 19.31
CA VAL A 11 2.04 -27.81 18.85
C VAL A 11 1.21 -27.08 19.92
N LEU A 12 1.57 -27.18 21.20
CA LEU A 12 0.81 -26.56 22.31
C LEU A 12 1.23 -25.14 22.67
N VAL A 13 2.30 -24.58 22.09
CA VAL A 13 2.63 -23.14 22.24
C VAL A 13 1.99 -22.29 21.11
N ALA A 14 1.40 -22.92 20.09
CA ALA A 14 0.73 -22.22 18.99
C ALA A 14 -0.77 -21.92 19.24
N ALA A 15 -1.32 -22.28 20.41
CA ALA A 15 -2.75 -22.11 20.73
C ALA A 15 -3.01 -21.14 21.91
N ALA A 16 -2.18 -20.11 22.07
CA ALA A 16 -2.36 -19.08 23.10
C ALA A 16 -2.25 -17.66 22.52
N LEU A 17 -3.02 -17.38 21.46
CA LEU A 17 -3.37 -16.01 21.04
C LEU A 17 -4.82 -15.99 20.52
N VAL A 18 -5.76 -16.36 21.38
CA VAL A 18 -7.14 -15.87 21.29
C VAL A 18 -7.34 -15.02 22.52
N VAL A 19 -6.91 -13.76 22.44
CA VAL A 19 -7.28 -12.75 23.43
C VAL A 19 -8.73 -12.37 23.13
N ASP A 20 -9.57 -12.87 24.01
CA ASP A 20 -10.92 -12.45 24.37
C ASP A 20 -11.19 -10.97 24.08
N ILE A 21 -12.09 -10.67 23.13
CA ILE A 21 -12.76 -9.38 23.03
C ILE A 21 -14.14 -9.57 23.63
N ARG A 22 -14.24 -9.29 24.94
CA ARG A 22 -15.50 -9.13 25.65
C ARG A 22 -15.49 -7.81 26.40
N GLU A 23 -16.62 -7.12 26.27
CA GLU A 23 -17.11 -6.00 27.08
C GLU A 23 -16.46 -4.62 26.88
N VAL A 24 -17.05 -3.83 25.97
CA VAL A 24 -17.43 -2.44 26.26
C VAL A 24 -18.81 -2.19 25.65
N VAL A 25 -19.87 -2.52 26.39
CA VAL A 25 -21.21 -1.99 26.15
C VAL A 25 -21.26 -0.68 26.92
N VAL A 26 -21.09 0.44 26.22
CA VAL A 26 -21.43 1.76 26.77
C VAL A 26 -22.83 2.12 26.30
N ASP A 27 -23.72 2.05 27.26
CA ASP A 27 -25.08 2.54 27.29
C ASP A 27 -25.16 3.99 26.77
N TRP A 28 -25.89 4.21 25.68
CA TRP A 28 -26.35 5.54 25.28
C TRP A 28 -27.84 5.44 24.98
N VAL A 29 -28.60 5.76 26.02
CA VAL A 29 -30.02 6.10 26.05
C VAL A 29 -30.31 7.13 24.94
N VAL A 30 -31.12 6.73 23.96
CA VAL A 30 -31.82 7.66 23.08
C VAL A 30 -33.22 7.83 23.68
N HIS A 31 -33.54 9.06 24.08
CA HIS A 31 -34.90 9.43 24.48
C HIS A 31 -35.83 9.30 23.28
N GLU A 32 -36.89 8.52 23.45
CA GLU A 32 -38.12 8.61 22.67
C GLU A 32 -38.83 9.91 23.07
N GLU A 33 -39.13 10.76 22.09
CA GLU A 33 -40.28 11.65 22.18
C GLU A 33 -41.26 11.20 21.10
N GLU A 34 -42.42 10.76 21.58
CA GLU A 34 -43.63 10.52 20.81
C GLU A 34 -44.11 11.85 20.24
N ASP A 35 -44.43 11.89 18.95
CA ASP A 35 -45.46 12.81 18.49
C ASP A 35 -46.31 12.13 17.44
N THR A 36 -47.55 11.88 17.87
CA THR A 36 -48.64 11.25 17.14
C THR A 36 -49.19 12.22 16.10
N LEU A 37 -49.28 11.83 14.83
CA LEU A 37 -50.29 12.39 13.93
C LEU A 37 -50.84 11.32 12.98
N GLU A 38 -52.10 11.01 13.21
CA GLU A 38 -53.00 10.17 12.41
C GLU A 38 -53.33 10.85 11.08
N VAL A 39 -53.37 10.06 9.98
CA VAL A 39 -54.26 10.32 8.85
C VAL A 39 -54.74 8.96 8.31
N ASP A 40 -56.04 8.74 8.45
CA ASP A 40 -56.81 7.59 7.96
C ASP A 40 -57.07 7.65 6.43
N MET A 41 -57.58 6.50 5.91
CA MET A 41 -58.35 6.31 4.67
C MET A 41 -57.56 6.23 3.34
N GLU A 42 -57.76 5.27 2.41
CA GLU A 42 -58.70 4.15 2.29
C GLU A 42 -58.21 3.20 1.16
N VAL A 43 -58.36 1.89 1.36
CA VAL A 43 -58.74 0.77 0.44
C VAL A 43 -58.39 0.86 -1.07
N ASP A 44 -57.62 -0.13 -1.58
CA ASP A 44 -58.17 -1.22 -2.44
C ASP A 44 -57.13 -2.34 -2.73
N HIS A 45 -57.62 -3.57 -2.89
CA HIS A 45 -56.97 -4.79 -3.42
C HIS A 45 -57.82 -5.24 -4.64
N PRO A 46 -57.49 -6.21 -5.52
CA PRO A 46 -56.28 -7.05 -5.68
C PRO A 46 -55.90 -7.30 -7.20
N THR A 47 -55.05 -8.31 -7.44
CA THR A 47 -54.88 -9.14 -8.68
C THR A 47 -54.21 -8.45 -9.89
N GLU A 48 -53.35 -9.05 -10.73
CA GLU A 48 -53.33 -10.38 -11.36
C GLU A 48 -51.92 -10.83 -11.76
N GLU A 49 -51.75 -12.15 -11.88
CA GLU A 49 -50.68 -12.84 -12.62
C GLU A 49 -50.80 -12.57 -14.13
N GLU A 50 -49.70 -12.33 -14.84
CA GLU A 50 -49.61 -12.53 -16.29
C GLU A 50 -48.17 -12.97 -16.66
N ASP A 51 -48.00 -14.29 -16.66
CA ASP A 51 -47.42 -15.14 -17.71
C ASP A 51 -46.26 -14.66 -18.63
N ASN A 52 -45.31 -15.61 -18.77
CA ASN A 52 -44.63 -16.01 -20.02
C ASN A 52 -43.34 -15.25 -20.47
N PRO A 53 -42.44 -15.84 -21.30
CA PRO A 53 -42.00 -17.23 -21.47
C PRO A 53 -40.48 -17.44 -21.25
N THR A 54 -40.13 -18.71 -21.14
CA THR A 54 -38.84 -19.36 -21.40
C THR A 54 -37.92 -18.66 -22.42
N ALA A 55 -36.70 -18.32 -22.00
CA ALA A 55 -35.58 -18.04 -22.91
C ALA A 55 -34.32 -18.79 -22.47
N VAL A 56 -34.05 -19.87 -23.22
CA VAL A 56 -32.76 -20.34 -23.72
C VAL A 56 -31.57 -20.35 -22.75
N LEU A 57 -31.16 -21.57 -22.41
CA LEU A 57 -29.84 -21.93 -21.93
C LEU A 57 -28.80 -21.47 -22.97
N GLU A 58 -28.22 -20.29 -22.77
CA GLU A 58 -26.93 -19.99 -23.37
C GLU A 58 -25.86 -20.55 -22.43
N ASP A 59 -25.20 -21.60 -22.89
CA ASP A 59 -23.96 -22.15 -22.34
C ASP A 59 -22.94 -21.01 -22.19
N HIS A 60 -22.98 -20.35 -21.03
CA HIS A 60 -21.91 -19.49 -20.59
C HIS A 60 -20.75 -20.41 -20.19
N PRO A 61 -19.56 -20.27 -20.79
CA PRO A 61 -18.41 -21.01 -20.30
C PRO A 61 -18.20 -20.61 -18.84
N MET A 62 -18.28 -21.60 -17.96
CA MET A 62 -17.94 -21.51 -16.54
C MET A 62 -16.53 -20.93 -16.46
N VAL A 63 -16.42 -19.62 -16.20
CA VAL A 63 -15.14 -19.01 -15.86
C VAL A 63 -14.85 -19.51 -14.46
N GLU A 64 -13.90 -20.43 -14.33
CA GLU A 64 -13.55 -21.14 -13.09
C GLU A 64 -13.46 -20.15 -11.91
N GLU A 65 -14.39 -20.27 -10.95
CA GLU A 65 -14.48 -19.41 -9.76
C GLU A 65 -13.26 -19.55 -8.84
N ASP A 66 -12.52 -20.64 -9.02
CA ASP A 66 -11.35 -21.03 -8.25
C ASP A 66 -10.23 -19.97 -8.36
N ASN A 67 -10.11 -19.30 -9.51
CA ASN A 67 -9.08 -18.27 -9.73
C ASN A 67 -9.46 -16.89 -9.18
N LEU A 68 -10.75 -16.62 -8.92
CA LEU A 68 -11.20 -15.35 -8.34
C LEU A 68 -10.81 -15.24 -6.87
N THR A 69 -10.79 -16.35 -6.14
CA THR A 69 -10.47 -16.36 -4.71
C THR A 69 -8.97 -16.20 -4.44
N GLU A 70 -8.10 -16.81 -5.25
CA GLU A 70 -6.65 -16.65 -5.12
C GLU A 70 -6.21 -15.21 -5.43
N GLU A 71 -6.77 -14.58 -6.47
CA GLU A 71 -6.41 -13.20 -6.81
C GLU A 71 -6.90 -12.20 -5.75
N VAL A 72 -8.10 -12.40 -5.19
CA VAL A 72 -8.65 -11.55 -4.13
C VAL A 72 -7.88 -11.74 -2.81
N ALA A 73 -7.48 -12.97 -2.48
CA ALA A 73 -6.64 -13.25 -1.32
C ALA A 73 -5.23 -12.66 -1.48
N ALA A 74 -4.62 -12.79 -2.66
CA ALA A 74 -3.34 -12.18 -2.98
C ALA A 74 -3.41 -10.65 -2.85
N ARG A 75 -4.48 -10.01 -3.34
CA ARG A 75 -4.73 -8.57 -3.18
C ARG A 75 -4.91 -8.17 -1.71
N ALA A 76 -5.53 -9.01 -0.87
CA ALA A 76 -5.69 -8.76 0.56
C ALA A 76 -4.37 -8.87 1.33
N VAL A 77 -3.55 -9.87 1.00
CA VAL A 77 -2.20 -10.07 1.57
C VAL A 77 -1.26 -8.94 1.13
N ASP A 78 -1.30 -8.52 -0.13
CA ASP A 78 -0.58 -7.35 -0.64
C ASP A 78 -0.97 -6.06 0.11
N ARG A 79 -2.26 -5.92 0.45
CA ARG A 79 -2.77 -4.77 1.24
C ARG A 79 -2.25 -4.78 2.67
N ALA A 80 -2.15 -5.96 3.30
CA ALA A 80 -1.62 -6.14 4.65
C ALA A 80 -0.09 -6.01 4.72
N LEU A 81 0.61 -6.34 3.62
CA LEU A 81 2.07 -6.38 3.57
C LEU A 81 2.70 -5.24 2.75
N GLY A 82 1.96 -4.21 2.34
CA GLY A 82 2.38 -3.22 1.33
C GLY A 82 3.86 -2.83 1.31
N SER A 83 4.49 -2.58 2.48
CA SER A 83 5.91 -2.22 2.60
C SER A 83 6.93 -3.37 2.47
N ARG A 84 6.49 -4.63 2.59
CA ARG A 84 7.30 -5.85 2.49
C ARG A 84 7.25 -6.49 1.09
N VAL A 85 6.32 -6.07 0.24
CA VAL A 85 6.19 -6.60 -1.12
C VAL A 85 7.08 -5.80 -2.06
N ALA A 86 7.95 -6.47 -2.81
CA ALA A 86 8.76 -5.84 -3.85
C ALA A 86 7.90 -5.35 -5.01
N ALA A 87 8.27 -4.24 -5.61
CA ALA A 87 7.55 -3.62 -6.72
C ALA A 87 7.71 -4.36 -8.07
N GLY A 88 8.38 -5.51 -8.06
CA GLY A 88 8.80 -6.29 -9.22
C GLY A 88 10.32 -6.55 -9.18
N PRO A 89 10.87 -7.32 -10.14
CA PRO A 89 12.32 -7.58 -10.23
C PRO A 89 13.13 -6.29 -10.37
N THR A 90 12.65 -5.33 -11.18
CA THR A 90 13.28 -4.03 -11.39
C THR A 90 13.29 -3.20 -10.10
N GLY A 91 12.15 -3.10 -9.41
CA GLY A 91 12.05 -2.41 -8.13
C GLY A 91 12.99 -2.99 -7.08
N ASN A 92 13.06 -4.32 -6.98
CA ASN A 92 13.97 -4.99 -6.05
C ASN A 92 15.45 -4.70 -6.37
N ALA A 93 15.83 -4.71 -7.65
CA ALA A 93 17.18 -4.35 -8.07
C ALA A 93 17.57 -2.92 -7.67
N ILE A 94 16.64 -1.95 -7.82
CA ILE A 94 16.84 -0.56 -7.42
C ILE A 94 17.00 -0.46 -5.89
N ALA A 95 16.11 -1.10 -5.12
CA ALA A 95 16.16 -1.10 -3.66
C ALA A 95 17.47 -1.70 -3.11
N ASN A 96 17.93 -2.80 -3.71
CA ASN A 96 19.19 -3.43 -3.36
C ASN A 96 20.38 -2.52 -3.70
N LYS A 97 20.37 -1.92 -4.89
CA LYS A 97 21.47 -1.05 -5.34
C LYS A 97 21.60 0.18 -4.46
N ILE A 98 20.51 0.87 -4.14
CA ILE A 98 20.57 2.06 -3.31
C ILE A 98 20.94 1.74 -1.86
N SER A 99 20.48 0.60 -1.34
CA SER A 99 20.90 0.09 -0.02
C SER A 99 22.39 -0.20 0.02
N GLN A 100 22.95 -0.82 -1.03
CA GLN A 100 24.38 -1.09 -1.15
C GLN A 100 25.21 0.20 -1.16
N MET A 101 24.75 1.23 -1.88
CA MET A 101 25.53 2.44 -2.11
C MET A 101 25.41 3.46 -0.96
N TYR A 102 24.24 3.58 -0.36
CA TYR A 102 23.91 4.68 0.56
C TYR A 102 23.22 4.23 1.86
N GLY A 103 22.87 2.95 1.99
CA GLY A 103 22.11 2.43 3.13
C GLY A 103 22.87 2.38 4.45
N SER A 104 24.21 2.53 4.43
CA SER A 104 25.06 2.66 5.62
C SER A 104 25.31 4.11 6.04
N ASN A 105 25.00 5.08 5.19
CA ASN A 105 25.18 6.50 5.51
C ASN A 105 24.15 6.93 6.54
N ASN A 106 24.60 7.59 7.61
CA ASN A 106 23.76 8.04 8.72
C ASN A 106 23.50 9.56 8.74
N LYS A 107 24.02 10.29 7.74
CA LYS A 107 23.89 11.74 7.63
C LYS A 107 23.59 12.15 6.19
N ALA A 108 22.69 13.11 6.03
CA ALA A 108 22.37 13.71 4.75
C ALA A 108 23.59 14.44 4.17
N THR A 109 23.82 14.27 2.87
CA THR A 109 24.86 14.99 2.12
C THR A 109 24.30 16.15 1.30
N GLY A 110 22.96 16.22 1.17
CA GLY A 110 22.28 17.21 0.34
C GLY A 110 22.15 16.79 -1.13
N TYR A 111 22.54 15.57 -1.48
CA TYR A 111 22.61 15.07 -2.86
C TYR A 111 21.64 13.91 -3.14
N CYS A 112 20.50 13.85 -2.42
CA CYS A 112 19.47 12.81 -2.58
C CYS A 112 19.11 12.52 -4.05
N ALA A 113 18.88 13.55 -4.85
CA ALA A 113 18.59 13.42 -6.28
C ALA A 113 19.69 12.72 -7.08
N ARG A 114 20.96 13.04 -6.78
CA ARG A 114 22.10 12.39 -7.43
C ARG A 114 22.21 10.93 -6.99
N ALA A 115 22.06 10.65 -5.69
CA ALA A 115 22.17 9.31 -5.13
C ALA A 115 21.10 8.36 -5.71
N VAL A 116 19.83 8.75 -5.64
CA VAL A 116 18.71 7.94 -6.17
C VAL A 116 18.87 7.71 -7.67
N ARG A 117 19.18 8.76 -8.44
CA ARG A 117 19.40 8.63 -9.89
C ARG A 117 20.53 7.65 -10.19
N THR A 118 21.69 7.82 -9.57
CA THR A 118 22.85 6.94 -9.81
C THR A 118 22.53 5.48 -9.44
N ALA A 119 21.79 5.24 -8.35
CA ALA A 119 21.38 3.89 -8.00
C ALA A 119 20.41 3.26 -9.01
N ILE A 120 19.45 4.04 -9.53
CA ILE A 120 18.53 3.58 -10.60
C ILE A 120 19.30 3.27 -11.88
N GLU A 121 20.19 4.18 -12.31
CA GLU A 121 21.03 3.99 -13.50
C GLU A 121 21.90 2.73 -13.37
N ALA A 122 22.50 2.51 -12.19
CA ALA A 122 23.33 1.33 -11.92
C ALA A 122 22.52 0.02 -11.79
N ALA A 123 21.25 0.09 -11.38
CA ALA A 123 20.39 -1.09 -11.25
C ALA A 123 19.74 -1.51 -12.57
N THR A 124 19.41 -0.55 -13.43
CA THR A 124 18.57 -0.77 -14.62
C THR A 124 19.34 -0.63 -15.94
N GLY A 125 20.53 -0.01 -15.92
CA GLY A 125 21.24 0.38 -17.14
C GLY A 125 20.58 1.53 -17.92
N LYS A 126 19.44 2.06 -17.47
CA LYS A 126 18.74 3.16 -18.12
C LYS A 126 19.33 4.49 -17.70
N THR A 127 19.56 5.39 -18.66
CA THR A 127 19.94 6.77 -18.38
C THR A 127 18.73 7.58 -17.95
N ILE A 128 18.81 8.25 -16.80
CA ILE A 128 17.75 9.14 -16.32
C ILE A 128 18.16 10.58 -16.57
N GLN A 129 17.30 11.36 -17.24
CA GLN A 129 17.57 12.78 -17.48
C GLN A 129 17.81 13.51 -16.16
N ARG A 130 18.88 14.31 -16.11
CA ARG A 130 19.29 15.02 -14.89
C ARG A 130 18.46 16.29 -14.75
N THR A 131 18.05 16.57 -13.53
CA THR A 131 17.49 17.87 -13.14
C THR A 131 18.10 18.30 -11.81
N GLN A 132 18.11 19.61 -11.55
CA GLN A 132 18.76 20.18 -10.36
C GLN A 132 18.02 19.82 -9.07
N SER A 133 16.68 19.77 -9.10
CA SER A 133 15.86 19.60 -7.89
C SER A 133 15.21 18.23 -7.82
N ALA A 134 15.19 17.63 -6.63
CA ALA A 134 14.57 16.33 -6.39
C ALA A 134 13.08 16.31 -6.76
N LYS A 135 12.34 17.37 -6.43
CA LYS A 135 10.91 17.52 -6.75
C LYS A 135 10.58 17.45 -8.26
N ASN A 136 11.57 17.70 -9.13
CA ASN A 136 11.39 17.73 -10.58
C ASN A 136 11.66 16.37 -11.26
N TYR A 137 12.01 15.31 -10.52
CA TYR A 137 12.39 14.03 -11.13
C TYR A 137 11.21 13.23 -11.70
N GLY A 138 9.97 13.53 -11.31
CA GLY A 138 8.78 12.78 -11.73
C GLY A 138 8.71 12.51 -13.24
N PRO A 139 8.69 13.55 -14.09
CA PRO A 139 8.66 13.37 -15.55
C PRO A 139 9.86 12.60 -16.12
N ASN A 140 11.03 12.68 -15.47
CA ASN A 140 12.23 11.97 -15.92
C ASN A 140 12.19 10.48 -15.56
N LEU A 141 11.55 10.13 -14.43
CA LEU A 141 11.27 8.74 -14.08
C LEU A 141 10.21 8.14 -15.02
N GLU A 142 9.16 8.91 -15.35
CA GLU A 142 8.13 8.46 -16.29
C GLU A 142 8.71 8.15 -17.68
N LYS A 143 9.57 9.03 -18.20
CA LYS A 143 10.32 8.79 -19.46
C LYS A 143 11.23 7.55 -19.40
N ALA A 144 11.65 7.14 -18.21
CA ALA A 144 12.46 5.94 -18.00
C ALA A 144 11.62 4.67 -17.81
N GLY A 145 10.29 4.77 -17.93
CA GLY A 145 9.36 3.65 -17.81
C GLY A 145 8.87 3.38 -16.39
N PHE A 146 9.03 4.33 -15.46
CA PHE A 146 8.32 4.27 -14.18
C PHE A 146 6.89 4.75 -14.38
N ARG A 147 5.95 4.18 -13.63
CA ARG A 147 4.58 4.68 -13.56
C ARG A 147 4.35 5.40 -12.23
N LYS A 148 3.53 6.44 -12.27
CA LYS A 148 3.00 7.05 -11.05
C LYS A 148 2.04 6.07 -10.37
N VAL A 149 2.20 5.85 -9.07
CA VAL A 149 1.32 4.96 -8.28
C VAL A 149 0.75 5.68 -7.06
N SER A 150 -0.38 5.17 -6.57
CA SER A 150 -1.01 5.56 -5.31
C SER A 150 -1.15 4.36 -4.39
N GLY A 151 -1.46 4.61 -3.11
CA GLY A 151 -1.61 3.57 -2.09
C GLY A 151 -0.32 3.27 -1.33
N PRO A 152 -0.26 2.13 -0.62
CA PRO A 152 0.89 1.76 0.18
C PRO A 152 2.17 1.61 -0.66
N PRO A 153 3.32 2.13 -0.17
CA PRO A 153 4.59 2.01 -0.86
C PRO A 153 5.11 0.57 -0.83
N ARG A 154 5.71 0.11 -1.93
CA ARG A 154 6.35 -1.20 -2.12
C ARG A 154 7.87 -1.08 -2.22
N ILE A 155 8.61 -2.15 -1.90
CA ILE A 155 10.08 -2.13 -1.98
C ILE A 155 10.50 -1.85 -3.42
N GLY A 156 11.35 -0.82 -3.62
CA GLY A 156 11.77 -0.32 -4.91
C GLY A 156 11.01 0.91 -5.39
N ASP A 157 9.91 1.27 -4.74
CA ASP A 157 9.20 2.51 -5.06
C ASP A 157 10.07 3.73 -4.77
N VAL A 158 10.05 4.66 -5.71
CA VAL A 158 10.71 5.95 -5.60
C VAL A 158 9.69 6.97 -5.12
N ALA A 159 9.91 7.55 -3.94
CA ALA A 159 9.09 8.61 -3.37
C ALA A 159 9.72 9.97 -3.66
N ILE A 160 8.91 10.91 -4.17
CA ILE A 160 9.29 12.32 -4.38
C ILE A 160 8.42 13.21 -3.49
N PHE A 161 9.06 14.08 -2.73
CA PHE A 161 8.42 15.15 -1.96
C PHE A 161 8.61 16.49 -2.66
N ASN A 162 7.55 17.31 -2.65
CA ASN A 162 7.62 18.69 -3.09
C ASN A 162 8.45 19.56 -2.13
N SER A 163 8.72 20.80 -2.54
CA SER A 163 9.40 21.78 -1.70
C SER A 163 8.57 22.14 -0.47
N VAL A 164 9.25 22.30 0.67
CA VAL A 164 8.70 22.85 1.91
C VAL A 164 9.61 24.01 2.39
N PRO A 165 9.17 24.90 3.30
CA PRO A 165 10.03 25.95 3.84
C PRO A 165 11.37 25.40 4.35
N GLY A 166 12.47 26.01 3.94
CA GLY A 166 13.84 25.54 4.24
C GLY A 166 14.37 24.42 3.34
N HIS A 167 13.53 23.83 2.47
CA HIS A 167 13.90 22.78 1.53
C HIS A 167 13.31 23.03 0.12
N PRO A 168 13.83 24.04 -0.62
CA PRO A 168 13.25 24.46 -1.91
C PRO A 168 13.41 23.42 -3.03
N HIS A 169 14.36 22.49 -2.90
CA HIS A 169 14.63 21.44 -3.90
C HIS A 169 13.76 20.19 -3.74
N GLY A 170 12.93 20.11 -2.68
CA GLY A 170 12.19 18.90 -2.33
C GLY A 170 13.11 17.77 -1.86
N HIS A 171 12.60 16.54 -1.92
CA HIS A 171 13.37 15.34 -1.55
C HIS A 171 12.98 14.14 -2.41
N ILE A 172 13.90 13.20 -2.59
CA ILE A 172 13.65 11.93 -3.30
C ILE A 172 14.36 10.79 -2.58
N GLN A 173 13.68 9.67 -2.45
CA GLN A 173 14.15 8.48 -1.73
C GLN A 173 13.50 7.21 -2.30
N VAL A 174 14.05 6.05 -1.96
CA VAL A 174 13.56 4.73 -2.39
C VAL A 174 13.22 3.91 -1.15
N LEU A 175 12.10 3.18 -1.20
CA LEU A 175 11.78 2.21 -0.16
C LEU A 175 12.61 0.93 -0.36
N THR A 176 13.28 0.49 0.70
CA THR A 176 14.06 -0.75 0.71
C THR A 176 13.59 -1.65 1.86
N GLU A 177 14.04 -2.91 1.91
CA GLU A 177 13.76 -3.82 3.01
C GLU A 177 14.18 -3.25 4.39
N ARG A 178 15.15 -2.33 4.39
CA ARG A 178 15.71 -1.73 5.62
C ARG A 178 15.11 -0.36 5.93
N GLY A 179 14.06 0.04 5.22
CA GLY A 179 13.40 1.34 5.30
C GLY A 179 13.74 2.25 4.12
N TRP A 180 13.52 3.54 4.29
CA TRP A 180 13.72 4.53 3.23
C TRP A 180 15.19 4.93 3.11
N VAL A 181 15.70 5.01 1.88
CA VAL A 181 17.09 5.40 1.58
C VAL A 181 17.12 6.44 0.47
N SER A 182 17.91 7.49 0.65
CA SER A 182 18.20 8.52 -0.34
C SER A 182 19.71 8.59 -0.60
N ASP A 183 20.35 9.72 -0.30
CA ASP A 183 21.80 9.80 -0.09
C ASP A 183 22.24 9.30 1.29
N PHE A 184 21.27 9.00 2.16
CA PHE A 184 21.46 8.38 3.46
C PHE A 184 20.26 7.54 3.88
N LYS A 185 20.45 6.72 4.92
CA LYS A 185 19.35 5.97 5.53
C LYS A 185 18.45 6.90 6.34
N GLN A 186 17.16 6.91 5.99
CA GLN A 186 16.15 7.69 6.68
C GLN A 186 15.65 7.00 7.94
N ARG A 187 15.21 7.80 8.92
CA ARG A 187 14.64 7.29 10.17
C ARG A 187 13.22 6.72 9.96
N ASP A 188 12.43 7.39 9.14
CA ASP A 188 11.04 7.08 8.82
C ASP A 188 10.73 7.55 7.39
N GLN A 189 9.46 7.50 6.98
CA GLN A 189 9.06 7.93 5.63
C GLN A 189 9.33 9.41 5.35
N TYR A 190 9.47 10.26 6.38
CA TYR A 190 9.73 11.67 6.17
C TYR A 190 11.23 11.95 6.24
N PRO A 191 11.78 12.70 5.27
CA PRO A 191 13.22 12.88 5.18
C PRO A 191 13.80 13.81 6.26
N GLY A 192 12.93 14.52 6.99
CA GLY A 192 13.31 15.35 8.12
C GLY A 192 12.10 15.97 8.84
N PRO A 193 12.32 16.67 9.97
CA PRO A 193 11.26 17.28 10.76
C PRO A 193 10.36 18.24 9.97
N ALA A 194 10.93 19.01 9.04
CA ALA A 194 10.16 19.97 8.23
C ALA A 194 9.06 19.30 7.38
N TYR A 195 9.32 18.11 6.86
CA TYR A 195 8.35 17.31 6.11
C TYR A 195 7.37 16.60 7.05
N ARG A 196 7.89 16.01 8.14
CA ARG A 196 7.09 15.26 9.12
C ARG A 196 6.03 16.11 9.80
N ASN A 197 6.43 17.28 10.29
CA ASN A 197 5.53 18.18 11.03
C ASN A 197 4.40 18.74 10.14
N ARG A 198 4.56 18.68 8.83
CA ARG A 198 3.56 19.10 7.83
C ARG A 198 2.80 17.93 7.21
N GLN A 199 3.15 16.70 7.58
CA GLN A 199 2.67 15.49 6.91
C GLN A 199 2.78 15.61 5.38
N ALA A 200 3.94 16.10 4.91
CA ALA A 200 4.11 16.47 3.51
C ALA A 200 3.83 15.27 2.60
N PRO A 201 2.95 15.42 1.60
CA PRO A 201 2.62 14.31 0.72
C PRO A 201 3.82 13.91 -0.14
N MET A 202 3.94 12.61 -0.39
CA MET A 202 4.87 12.05 -1.36
C MET A 202 4.13 11.54 -2.59
N GLN A 203 4.75 11.69 -3.75
CA GLN A 203 4.35 10.99 -4.96
C GLN A 203 5.23 9.76 -5.15
N LEU A 204 4.61 8.59 -5.29
CA LEU A 204 5.30 7.33 -5.56
C LEU A 204 5.41 7.07 -7.07
N TYR A 205 6.54 6.50 -7.45
CA TYR A 205 6.86 6.02 -8.79
C TYR A 205 7.38 4.59 -8.72
N ARG A 206 6.85 3.73 -9.58
CA ARG A 206 7.14 2.29 -9.58
C ARG A 206 7.67 1.85 -10.94
N ALA A 207 8.79 1.15 -10.93
CA ALA A 207 9.28 0.44 -12.11
C ALA A 207 8.61 -0.94 -12.17
N GLU A 208 8.10 -1.32 -13.34
CA GLU A 208 7.72 -2.72 -13.64
C GLU A 208 8.97 -3.58 -13.88
#